data_AF-A0AAE0G9D7-F1
#
_entry.id   AF-A0AAE0G9D7-F1
#
_cell.length_a   1.000
_cell.length_b   1.000
_cell.length_c   1.000
_cell.angle_alpha   90.00
_cell.angle_beta   90.00
_cell.angle_gamma   90.00
#
_symmetry.space_group_name_H-M   'P 1'
#
loop_
_entity.id
_entity.type
_entity.pdbx_description
1 polymer ?
#
loop_
_entity_poly.entity_id
_entity_poly.type
_entity_poly.pdbx_seq_one_letter_code
_entity_poly.pdbx_strand_id
1 'polypeptide(L)'
;MIDAAGNMSVDLQKGGHSTKAKEELARLCRVYINETNIFLREASLRTRSKEMYWMNGNPPYAIPADLPPRFADTTLEEENILRKYVRSPVIVLKWIRQHLYQVAVVEGLIAGRDEGQRALVLKQGIEKNLLALQTHFNGASKIATTPVPEPYTQMNRTIMFLFVFTSPFALIKAFDLCPWATIPASMLLAFGYYGLDSAALDLEDPFISRFGDVQLDGRFERAVCADINMLLMPEREGKDIKD
;
A
#
# COMPACT_ATOMS: atom_id res chain seq x y z
N MET A 1 -6.32 15.72 26.21
CA MET A 1 -5.92 15.14 27.52
C MET A 1 -4.69 14.27 27.27
N ILE A 2 -3.73 14.15 28.19
CA ILE A 2 -2.60 13.22 28.00
C ILE A 2 -3.06 11.85 28.51
N ASP A 3 -3.09 10.85 27.63
CA ASP A 3 -3.44 9.47 28.00
C ASP A 3 -2.25 8.77 28.69
N ALA A 4 -2.51 7.69 29.42
CA ALA A 4 -1.54 6.95 30.25
C ALA A 4 -0.30 6.43 29.47
N ALA A 5 -0.37 6.42 28.13
CA ALA A 5 0.73 6.09 27.22
C ALA A 5 1.64 7.30 26.85
N GLY A 6 1.42 8.48 27.42
CA GLY A 6 2.16 9.70 27.08
C GLY A 6 1.70 10.38 25.78
N ASN A 7 0.60 9.92 25.20
CA ASN A 7 0.01 10.50 23.99
C ASN A 7 -0.95 11.63 24.37
N MET A 8 -0.65 12.84 23.90
CA MET A 8 -1.53 14.01 24.03
C MET A 8 -2.63 13.93 22.98
N SER A 9 -3.85 13.59 23.39
CA SER A 9 -5.03 13.70 22.52
C SER A 9 -5.40 15.17 22.36
N VAL A 10 -5.31 15.65 21.12
CA VAL A 10 -5.79 16.98 20.72
C VAL A 10 -7.27 16.84 20.41
N ASP A 11 -8.11 17.25 21.35
CA ASP A 11 -9.56 17.19 21.17
C ASP A 11 -10.04 18.52 20.58
N LEU A 12 -10.72 18.44 19.43
CA LEU A 12 -11.27 19.62 18.75
C LEU A 12 -12.52 20.08 19.50
N GLN A 13 -12.68 21.39 19.72
CA GLN A 13 -13.88 21.94 20.33
C GLN A 13 -15.15 21.50 19.55
N LYS A 14 -16.24 21.20 20.28
CA LYS A 14 -17.51 20.74 19.68
C LYS A 14 -18.22 21.92 18.98
N GLY A 15 -18.56 21.76 17.69
CA GLY A 15 -19.31 22.76 16.90
C GLY A 15 -19.36 22.42 15.40
N GLY A 16 -20.24 23.09 14.63
CA GLY A 16 -20.43 22.81 13.19
C GLY A 16 -19.18 23.05 12.31
N HIS A 17 -18.29 23.95 12.72
CA HIS A 17 -16.99 24.17 12.08
C HIS A 17 -16.03 22.99 12.30
N SER A 18 -16.05 22.39 13.49
CA SER A 18 -15.27 21.19 13.82
C SER A 18 -15.68 19.98 12.98
N THR A 19 -16.99 19.83 12.71
CA THR A 19 -17.50 18.76 11.84
C THR A 19 -16.98 18.89 10.40
N LYS A 20 -17.06 20.09 9.82
CA LYS A 20 -16.52 20.36 8.47
C LYS A 20 -15.01 20.11 8.39
N ALA A 21 -14.28 20.53 9.42
CA ALA A 21 -12.84 20.30 9.48
C ALA A 21 -12.48 18.81 9.53
N LYS A 22 -13.24 18.00 10.28
CA LYS A 22 -13.07 16.54 10.35
C LYS A 22 -13.44 15.84 9.04
N GLU A 23 -14.51 16.27 8.37
CA GLU A 23 -14.90 15.75 7.05
C GLU A 23 -13.79 15.97 6.01
N GLU A 24 -13.22 17.18 5.98
CA GLU A 24 -12.15 17.52 5.05
C GLU A 24 -10.83 16.78 5.39
N LEU A 25 -10.53 16.61 6.68
CA LEU A 25 -9.41 15.78 7.10
C LEU A 25 -9.60 14.32 6.65
N ALA A 26 -10.80 13.76 6.82
CA ALA A 26 -11.12 12.42 6.37
C ALA A 26 -10.97 12.29 4.84
N ARG A 27 -11.43 13.28 4.07
CA ARG A 27 -11.22 13.36 2.61
C ARG A 27 -9.74 13.27 2.27
N LEU A 28 -8.91 14.14 2.84
CA LEU A 28 -7.47 14.16 2.57
C LEU A 28 -6.76 12.86 2.97
N CYS A 29 -7.17 12.22 4.07
CA CYS A 29 -6.63 10.92 4.47
C CYS A 29 -6.97 9.81 3.47
N ARG A 30 -8.18 9.78 2.91
CA ARG A 30 -8.55 8.83 1.85
C ARG A 30 -7.75 9.07 0.56
N VAL A 31 -7.60 10.33 0.16
CA VAL A 31 -6.75 10.70 -0.99
C VAL A 31 -5.31 10.26 -0.78
N TYR A 32 -4.77 10.42 0.43
CA TYR A 32 -3.40 9.98 0.75
C TYR A 32 -3.22 8.48 0.58
N ILE A 33 -4.17 7.66 1.03
CA ILE A 33 -4.09 6.20 0.93
C ILE A 33 -4.18 5.76 -0.53
N ASN A 34 -5.13 6.31 -1.29
CA ASN A 34 -5.30 5.97 -2.71
C ASN A 34 -4.03 6.31 -3.50
N GLU A 35 -3.49 7.53 -3.36
CA GLU A 35 -2.23 7.93 -4.00
C GLU A 35 -1.04 7.07 -3.55
N THR A 36 -1.03 6.63 -2.28
CA THR A 36 0.02 5.74 -1.76
C THR A 36 -0.03 4.38 -2.44
N ASN A 37 -1.21 3.76 -2.53
CA ASN A 37 -1.39 2.48 -3.19
C ASN A 37 -0.97 2.54 -4.66
N ILE A 38 -1.38 3.60 -5.35
CA ILE A 38 -1.06 3.82 -6.76
C ILE A 38 0.44 4.01 -6.95
N PHE A 39 1.07 4.86 -6.13
CA PHE A 39 2.50 5.07 -6.20
C PHE A 39 3.29 3.77 -5.96
N LEU A 40 2.94 3.00 -4.93
CA LEU A 40 3.63 1.75 -4.59
C LEU A 40 3.50 0.72 -5.71
N ARG A 41 2.31 0.60 -6.28
CA ARG A 41 2.04 -0.28 -7.41
C ARG A 41 2.85 0.11 -8.66
N GLU A 42 2.87 1.40 -9.00
CA GLU A 42 3.66 1.89 -10.13
C GLU A 42 5.17 1.75 -9.89
N ALA A 43 5.62 1.95 -8.65
CA ALA A 43 7.00 1.70 -8.26
C ALA A 43 7.37 0.23 -8.47
N SER A 44 6.53 -0.70 -8.01
CA SER A 44 6.77 -2.14 -8.16
C SER A 44 6.77 -2.59 -9.62
N LEU A 45 5.81 -2.10 -10.42
CA LEU A 45 5.76 -2.37 -11.87
C LEU A 45 7.03 -1.90 -12.60
N ARG A 46 7.58 -0.74 -12.23
CA ARG A 46 8.84 -0.22 -12.77
C ARG A 46 10.06 -1.04 -12.34
N THR A 47 9.99 -1.68 -11.18
CA THR A 47 11.05 -2.56 -10.68
C THR A 47 11.05 -3.87 -11.44
N ARG A 48 9.88 -4.53 -11.56
CA ARG A 48 9.69 -5.79 -12.29
C ARG A 48 10.04 -5.70 -13.77
N SER A 49 9.72 -4.58 -14.43
CA SER A 49 10.04 -4.41 -15.86
C SER A 49 11.53 -4.40 -16.15
N LYS A 50 12.37 -4.03 -15.16
CA LYS A 50 13.83 -4.07 -15.30
C LYS A 50 14.42 -5.48 -15.15
N GLU A 51 13.77 -6.35 -14.38
CA GLU A 51 14.18 -7.75 -14.22
C GLU A 51 13.91 -8.57 -15.48
N MET A 52 12.84 -8.26 -16.22
CA MET A 52 12.48 -8.95 -17.47
C MET A 52 13.08 -8.31 -18.72
N TYR A 53 14.38 -7.97 -18.71
CA TYR A 53 15.05 -7.26 -19.82
C TYR A 53 14.96 -7.97 -21.19
N TRP A 54 14.67 -9.27 -21.20
CA TRP A 54 14.45 -10.08 -22.40
C TRP A 54 13.01 -10.05 -22.92
N MET A 55 12.04 -9.60 -22.11
CA MET A 55 10.69 -9.24 -22.56
C MET A 55 10.70 -7.76 -22.98
N ASN A 56 11.16 -7.50 -24.21
CA ASN A 56 11.00 -6.20 -24.87
C ASN A 56 9.52 -5.96 -25.22
N GLY A 57 8.73 -5.53 -24.25
CA GLY A 57 7.31 -5.20 -24.43
C GLY A 57 6.71 -4.63 -23.17
N ASN A 58 5.63 -3.86 -23.31
CA ASN A 58 4.84 -3.36 -22.17
C ASN A 58 4.68 -4.48 -21.13
N PRO A 59 4.83 -4.18 -19.82
CA PRO A 59 4.66 -5.19 -18.78
C PRO A 59 3.32 -5.90 -19.01
N PRO A 60 3.25 -7.24 -18.90
CA PRO A 60 2.01 -7.99 -19.14
C PRO A 60 0.87 -7.62 -18.18
N TYR A 61 1.17 -6.78 -17.18
CA TYR A 61 0.23 -6.17 -16.26
C TYR A 61 -0.07 -4.76 -16.75
N ALA A 62 -1.06 -4.65 -17.65
CA ALA A 62 -1.81 -3.41 -17.75
C ALA A 62 -2.31 -3.06 -16.34
N ILE A 63 -2.26 -1.77 -15.99
CA ILE A 63 -2.98 -1.23 -14.83
C ILE A 63 -4.41 -1.80 -14.92
N PRO A 64 -4.83 -2.72 -14.02
CA PRO A 64 -6.13 -3.33 -14.09
C PRO A 64 -7.23 -2.27 -14.13
N ALA A 65 -8.19 -2.47 -15.02
CA ALA A 65 -9.28 -1.52 -15.25
C ALA A 65 -10.21 -1.38 -14.03
N ASP A 66 -10.07 -2.24 -13.02
CA ASP A 66 -10.85 -2.30 -11.78
C ASP A 66 -10.23 -1.54 -10.60
N LEU A 67 -9.14 -0.79 -10.81
CA LEU A 67 -8.65 0.16 -9.81
C LEU A 67 -9.77 1.14 -9.43
N PRO A 68 -9.94 1.47 -8.13
CA PRO A 68 -10.77 2.60 -7.75
C PRO A 68 -10.30 3.83 -8.53
N PRO A 69 -11.22 4.71 -8.96
CA PRO A 69 -10.83 5.90 -9.69
C PRO A 69 -9.78 6.66 -8.88
N ARG A 70 -8.61 6.87 -9.48
CA ARG A 70 -7.41 7.51 -8.91
C ARG A 70 -7.72 8.84 -8.18
N PHE A 71 -8.84 9.48 -8.49
CA PHE A 71 -9.24 10.81 -8.02
C PHE A 71 -10.69 10.90 -7.51
N ALA A 72 -11.28 9.82 -7.00
CA ALA A 72 -12.70 9.79 -6.58
C ALA A 72 -13.13 10.98 -5.67
N ASP A 73 -12.24 11.39 -4.78
CA ASP A 73 -12.47 12.46 -3.77
C ASP A 73 -11.67 13.75 -4.05
N THR A 74 -11.01 13.86 -5.21
CA THR A 74 -10.04 14.91 -5.54
C THR A 74 -10.61 15.91 -6.55
N THR A 75 -10.30 17.20 -6.38
CA THR A 75 -10.66 18.23 -7.37
C THR A 75 -9.74 18.18 -8.59
N LEU A 76 -10.19 18.72 -9.73
CA LEU A 76 -9.39 18.77 -10.98
C LEU A 76 -8.05 19.49 -10.81
N GLU A 77 -8.00 20.53 -9.97
CA GLU A 77 -6.76 21.26 -9.67
C GLU A 77 -5.78 20.42 -8.85
N GLU A 78 -6.27 19.77 -7.80
CA GLU A 78 -5.49 18.84 -6.97
C GLU A 78 -4.94 17.69 -7.83
N GLU A 79 -5.74 17.12 -8.73
CA GLU A 79 -5.32 16.08 -9.67
C GLU A 79 -4.16 16.56 -10.57
N ASN A 80 -4.26 17.77 -11.15
CA ASN A 80 -3.21 18.34 -11.97
C ASN A 80 -1.90 18.52 -11.20
N ILE A 81 -1.99 18.91 -9.92
CA ILE A 81 -0.83 19.00 -9.05
C ILE A 81 -0.24 17.61 -8.82
N LEU A 82 -1.05 16.63 -8.42
CA LEU A 82 -0.56 15.27 -8.11
C LEU A 82 0.11 14.62 -9.32
N ARG A 83 -0.45 14.79 -10.52
CA ARG A 83 0.16 14.28 -11.78
C ARG A 83 1.54 14.85 -12.07
N LYS A 84 1.85 16.06 -11.59
CA LYS A 84 3.13 16.74 -11.86
C LYS A 84 4.30 16.14 -11.07
N TYR A 85 4.04 15.52 -9.94
CA TYR A 85 5.10 15.07 -9.03
C TYR A 85 5.21 13.55 -8.98
N VAL A 86 6.45 13.06 -8.86
CA VAL A 86 6.73 11.63 -8.79
C VAL A 86 6.30 11.04 -7.44
N ARG A 87 6.39 11.81 -6.35
CA ARG A 87 5.99 11.40 -4.99
C ARG A 87 4.71 12.11 -4.55
N SER A 88 3.62 11.84 -5.24
CA SER A 88 2.28 12.39 -4.96
C SER A 88 1.84 12.26 -3.49
N PRO A 89 2.06 11.13 -2.78
CA PRO A 89 1.58 10.97 -1.40
C PRO A 89 2.17 11.99 -0.41
N VAL A 90 3.42 12.41 -0.62
CA VAL A 90 4.10 13.39 0.24
C VAL A 90 3.44 14.78 0.13
N ILE A 91 2.83 15.08 -1.03
CA ILE A 91 2.11 16.34 -1.25
C ILE A 91 0.79 16.32 -0.50
N VAL A 92 0.08 15.20 -0.53
CA VAL A 92 -1.16 15.05 0.25
C VAL A 92 -0.85 15.16 1.74
N LEU A 93 0.26 14.59 2.22
CA LEU A 93 0.72 14.78 3.59
C LEU A 93 0.99 16.26 3.92
N LYS A 94 1.57 17.02 2.98
CA LYS A 94 1.74 18.47 3.10
C LYS A 94 0.38 19.18 3.19
N TRP A 95 -0.62 18.78 2.42
CA TRP A 95 -1.97 19.33 2.47
C TRP A 95 -2.67 19.03 3.80
N ILE A 96 -2.57 17.79 4.29
CA ILE A 96 -3.09 17.39 5.61
C ILE A 96 -2.48 18.28 6.69
N ARG A 97 -1.15 18.46 6.69
CA ARG A 97 -0.47 19.34 7.65
C ARG A 97 -0.95 20.79 7.56
N GLN A 98 -1.10 21.31 6.35
CA GLN A 98 -1.57 22.68 6.12
C GLN A 98 -3.00 22.86 6.60
N HIS A 99 -3.89 21.92 6.30
CA HIS A 99 -5.29 21.92 6.76
C HIS A 99 -5.36 21.89 8.30
N LEU A 100 -4.62 20.97 8.92
CA LEU A 100 -4.55 20.87 10.38
C LEU A 100 -4.02 22.15 11.01
N TYR A 101 -3.02 22.80 10.42
CA TYR A 101 -2.52 24.09 10.91
C TYR A 101 -3.59 25.19 10.84
N GLN A 102 -4.32 25.29 9.73
CA GLN A 102 -5.39 26.28 9.55
C GLN A 102 -6.50 26.07 10.60
N VAL A 103 -7.01 24.84 10.71
CA VAL A 103 -8.08 24.47 11.65
C VAL A 103 -7.65 24.64 13.11
N ALA A 104 -6.43 24.25 13.45
CA ALA A 104 -5.94 24.28 14.82
C ALA A 104 -5.57 25.68 15.32
N VAL A 105 -4.82 26.43 14.51
CA VAL A 105 -4.18 27.68 14.93
C VAL A 105 -5.07 28.85 14.59
N VAL A 106 -5.49 28.96 13.32
CA VAL A 106 -6.22 30.10 12.78
C VAL A 106 -7.69 30.07 13.22
N GLU A 107 -8.37 28.93 13.04
CA GLU A 107 -9.76 28.78 13.49
C GLU A 107 -9.88 28.57 15.02
N GLY A 108 -8.77 28.24 15.68
CA GLY A 108 -8.69 28.18 17.14
C GLY A 108 -9.44 27.02 17.78
N LEU A 109 -9.61 25.91 17.06
CA LEU A 109 -10.33 24.73 17.54
C LEU A 109 -9.59 23.94 18.62
N ILE A 110 -8.32 24.27 18.89
CA ILE A 110 -7.51 23.73 19.99
C ILE A 110 -7.45 24.74 21.15
N ALA A 111 -7.51 24.21 22.37
CA ALA A 111 -7.31 24.99 23.58
C ALA A 111 -5.94 25.72 23.57
N GLY A 112 -5.98 27.05 23.60
CA GLY A 112 -4.80 27.92 23.67
C GLY A 112 -5.22 29.39 23.60
N ARG A 113 -4.56 30.25 24.39
CA ARG A 113 -4.86 31.69 24.41
C ARG A 113 -4.24 32.45 23.24
N ASP A 114 -3.09 31.99 22.78
CA ASP A 114 -2.28 32.64 21.75
C ASP A 114 -1.99 31.66 20.59
N GLU A 115 -1.82 32.19 19.38
CA GLU A 115 -1.55 31.40 18.17
C GLU A 115 -0.27 30.57 18.32
N GLY A 116 0.76 31.14 18.96
CA GLY A 116 2.02 30.45 19.22
C GLY A 116 1.86 29.23 20.14
N GLN A 117 0.98 29.32 21.14
CA GLN A 117 0.70 28.20 22.05
C GLN A 117 -0.07 27.08 21.35
N ARG A 118 -1.06 27.43 20.52
CA ARG A 118 -1.82 26.44 19.72
C ARG A 118 -0.91 25.71 18.73
N ALA A 119 -0.02 26.46 18.06
CA ALA A 119 0.94 25.88 17.13
C ALA A 119 1.93 24.93 17.84
N LEU A 120 2.34 25.24 19.07
CA LEU A 120 3.21 24.36 19.85
C LEU A 120 2.52 23.05 20.22
N VAL A 121 1.28 23.11 20.72
CA VAL A 121 0.46 21.94 21.08
C VAL A 121 0.24 21.04 19.86
N LEU A 122 -0.10 21.65 18.72
CA LEU A 122 -0.26 20.96 17.45
C LEU A 122 1.02 20.24 17.04
N LYS A 123 2.16 20.96 17.06
CA LYS A 123 3.47 20.40 16.69
C LYS A 123 3.88 19.23 17.58
N GLN A 124 3.59 19.29 18.89
CA GLN A 124 3.98 18.22 19.81
C GLN A 124 3.16 16.93 19.61
N GLY A 125 1.89 17.05 19.19
CA GLY A 125 0.99 15.90 18.99
C GLY A 125 0.99 15.36 17.56
N ILE A 126 0.75 16.22 16.57
CA ILE A 126 0.40 15.80 15.20
C ILE A 126 1.64 15.56 14.33
N GLU A 127 2.69 16.38 14.45
CA GLU A 127 3.89 16.23 13.60
C GLU A 127 4.52 14.85 13.78
N LYS A 128 4.50 14.28 14.99
CA LYS A 128 4.99 12.91 15.23
C LYS A 128 4.23 11.88 14.40
N ASN A 129 2.91 12.00 14.32
CA ASN A 129 2.06 11.09 13.54
C ASN A 129 2.28 11.28 12.03
N LEU A 130 2.44 12.52 11.56
CA LEU A 130 2.73 12.81 10.15
C LEU A 130 4.12 12.28 9.74
N LEU A 131 5.13 12.46 10.60
CA LEU A 131 6.47 11.90 10.39
C LEU A 131 6.47 10.37 10.43
N ALA A 132 5.64 9.75 11.29
CA ALA A 132 5.45 8.31 11.30
C ALA A 132 4.85 7.82 9.98
N LEU A 133 3.78 8.46 9.48
CA LEU A 133 3.18 8.15 8.17
C LEU A 133 4.21 8.25 7.04
N GLN A 134 5.01 9.31 7.02
CA GLN A 134 6.09 9.49 6.04
C GLN A 134 7.15 8.39 6.16
N THR A 135 7.52 7.99 7.37
CA THR A 135 8.50 6.94 7.63
C THR A 135 8.00 5.57 7.14
N HIS A 136 6.74 5.24 7.45
CA HIS A 136 6.11 4.01 6.95
C HIS A 136 5.99 4.01 5.42
N PHE A 137 5.59 5.13 4.83
CA PHE A 137 5.57 5.30 3.37
C PHE A 137 6.95 5.09 2.74
N ASN A 138 8.00 5.68 3.30
CA ASN A 138 9.37 5.50 2.82
C ASN A 138 9.83 4.04 2.97
N GLY A 139 9.45 3.36 4.05
CA GLY A 139 9.69 1.93 4.26
C GLY A 139 9.05 1.07 3.17
N ALA A 140 7.75 1.29 2.90
CA ALA A 140 7.03 0.60 1.82
C ALA A 140 7.62 0.93 0.44
N SER A 141 7.96 2.21 0.20
CA SER A 141 8.62 2.64 -1.04
C SER A 141 9.97 1.97 -1.23
N LYS A 142 10.73 1.70 -0.16
CA LYS A 142 12.00 0.98 -0.24
C LYS A 142 11.77 -0.45 -0.71
N ILE A 143 10.76 -1.15 -0.16
CA ILE A 143 10.40 -2.51 -0.59
C ILE A 143 10.00 -2.50 -2.08
N ALA A 144 9.11 -1.60 -2.49
CA ALA A 144 8.63 -1.52 -3.88
C ALA A 144 9.73 -1.15 -4.91
N THR A 145 10.81 -0.50 -4.48
CA THR A 145 11.90 -0.03 -5.35
C THR A 145 13.18 -0.84 -5.26
N THR A 146 13.23 -1.84 -4.38
CA THR A 146 14.39 -2.71 -4.20
C THR A 146 14.10 -4.07 -4.83
N PRO A 147 14.49 -4.30 -6.11
CA PRO A 147 14.37 -5.61 -6.73
C PRO A 147 15.25 -6.64 -6.02
N VAL A 148 14.85 -7.91 -6.13
CA VAL A 148 15.77 -9.01 -5.86
C VAL A 148 16.87 -8.98 -6.95
N PRO A 149 18.15 -9.21 -6.61
CA PRO A 149 19.21 -9.21 -7.62
C PRO A 149 18.92 -10.22 -8.73
N GLU A 150 18.78 -9.76 -9.97
CA GLU A 150 18.46 -10.63 -11.12
C GLU A 150 19.40 -11.83 -11.30
N PRO A 151 20.74 -11.71 -11.10
CA PRO A 151 21.64 -12.86 -11.22
C PRO A 151 21.33 -13.98 -10.22
N TYR A 152 20.77 -13.65 -9.06
CA TYR A 152 20.34 -14.64 -8.08
C TYR A 152 19.16 -15.45 -8.64
N THR A 153 18.13 -14.79 -9.15
CA THR A 153 16.94 -15.45 -9.70
C THR A 153 17.28 -16.29 -10.94
N GLN A 154 18.19 -15.79 -11.80
CA GLN A 154 18.68 -16.52 -12.97
C GLN A 154 19.46 -17.79 -12.57
N MET A 155 20.38 -17.68 -11.61
CA MET A 155 21.15 -18.82 -11.12
C MET A 155 20.23 -19.85 -10.43
N ASN A 156 19.28 -19.40 -9.62
CA ASN A 156 18.30 -20.26 -8.95
C ASN A 156 17.52 -21.11 -9.98
N ARG A 157 16.95 -20.46 -11.01
CA ARG A 157 16.23 -21.15 -12.07
C ARG A 157 17.11 -22.12 -12.87
N THR A 158 18.37 -21.78 -13.09
CA THR A 158 19.33 -22.66 -13.79
C THR A 158 19.64 -23.91 -12.99
N ILE A 159 19.93 -23.78 -11.70
CA ILE A 159 20.21 -24.91 -10.80
C ILE A 159 18.98 -25.81 -10.69
N MET A 160 17.81 -25.21 -10.53
CA MET A 160 16.54 -25.91 -10.44
C MET A 160 16.19 -26.66 -11.73
N PHE A 161 16.42 -26.06 -12.90
CA PHE A 161 16.28 -26.73 -14.18
C PHE A 161 17.19 -27.96 -14.26
N LEU A 162 18.48 -27.81 -13.90
CA LEU A 162 19.42 -28.94 -13.88
C LEU A 162 18.98 -30.03 -12.91
N PHE A 163 18.47 -29.67 -11.74
CA PHE A 163 17.97 -30.63 -10.75
C PHE A 163 16.77 -31.43 -11.28
N VAL A 164 15.74 -30.76 -11.80
CA VAL A 164 14.56 -31.42 -12.35
C VAL A 164 14.92 -32.26 -13.58
N PHE A 165 15.79 -31.76 -14.45
CA PHE A 165 16.25 -32.47 -15.65
C PHE A 165 17.08 -33.71 -15.32
N THR A 166 17.89 -33.68 -14.27
CA THR A 166 18.71 -34.83 -13.84
C THR A 166 17.95 -35.82 -12.96
N SER A 167 16.86 -35.38 -12.31
CA SER A 167 16.03 -36.22 -11.44
C SER A 167 15.53 -37.55 -12.03
N PRO A 168 15.08 -37.68 -13.30
CA PRO A 168 14.65 -38.97 -13.84
C PRO A 168 15.78 -40.02 -13.88
N PHE A 169 17.03 -39.60 -14.11
CA PHE A 169 18.19 -40.51 -14.11
C PHE A 169 18.54 -41.00 -12.70
N ALA A 170 18.23 -40.21 -11.67
CA ALA A 170 18.38 -40.65 -10.28
C ALA A 170 17.24 -41.59 -9.87
N LEU A 171 16.01 -41.27 -10.26
CA LEU A 171 14.81 -42.03 -9.91
C LEU A 171 14.71 -43.40 -10.58
N ILE A 172 15.24 -43.57 -11.79
CA ILE A 172 15.21 -44.87 -12.49
C ILE A 172 15.95 -45.97 -11.70
N LYS A 173 16.99 -45.61 -10.93
CA LYS A 173 17.69 -46.54 -10.04
C LYS A 173 16.92 -46.81 -8.73
N ALA A 174 16.11 -45.85 -8.29
CA ALA A 174 15.32 -45.97 -7.07
C ALA A 174 14.06 -46.82 -7.27
N PHE A 175 13.46 -46.77 -8.46
CA PHE A 175 12.27 -47.53 -8.85
C PHE A 175 12.59 -48.81 -9.65
N ASP A 176 13.58 -49.58 -9.19
CA ASP A 176 14.04 -50.79 -9.89
C ASP A 176 12.91 -51.84 -10.09
N LEU A 177 11.96 -51.91 -9.14
CA LEU A 177 10.80 -52.81 -9.22
C LEU A 177 9.69 -52.33 -10.18
N CYS A 178 9.57 -51.03 -10.44
CA CYS A 178 8.56 -50.45 -11.32
C CYS A 178 9.13 -49.23 -12.08
N PRO A 179 9.96 -49.44 -13.12
CA PRO A 179 10.64 -48.35 -13.81
C PRO A 179 9.71 -47.31 -14.45
N TRP A 180 8.50 -47.73 -14.81
CA TRP A 180 7.44 -46.88 -15.37
C TRP A 180 6.90 -45.84 -14.37
N ALA A 181 7.06 -46.06 -13.05
CA ALA A 181 6.70 -45.10 -12.01
C ALA A 181 7.62 -43.86 -11.99
N THR A 182 8.81 -43.95 -12.61
CA THR A 182 9.76 -42.85 -12.74
C THR A 182 9.15 -41.64 -13.47
N ILE A 183 8.32 -41.90 -14.49
CA ILE A 183 7.68 -40.85 -15.30
C ILE A 183 6.75 -39.98 -14.44
N PRO A 184 5.68 -40.51 -13.80
CA PRO A 184 4.80 -39.69 -12.97
C PRO A 184 5.53 -39.08 -11.76
N ALA A 185 6.51 -39.76 -11.17
CA ALA A 185 7.31 -39.22 -10.07
C ALA A 185 8.14 -37.99 -10.50
N SER A 186 8.81 -38.05 -11.65
CA SER A 186 9.57 -36.91 -12.20
C SER A 186 8.65 -35.76 -12.63
N MET A 187 7.48 -36.05 -13.18
CA MET A 187 6.46 -35.04 -13.49
C MET A 187 5.96 -34.34 -12.23
N LEU A 188 5.71 -35.08 -11.15
CA LEU A 188 5.28 -34.50 -9.87
C LEU A 188 6.38 -33.62 -9.26
N LEU A 189 7.65 -34.04 -9.32
CA LEU A 189 8.78 -33.22 -8.89
C LEU A 189 8.87 -31.93 -9.71
N ALA A 190 8.79 -32.02 -11.04
CA ALA A 190 8.80 -30.85 -11.90
C ALA A 190 7.66 -29.89 -11.54
N PHE A 191 6.44 -30.40 -11.38
CA PHE A 191 5.29 -29.60 -10.99
C PHE A 191 5.49 -28.93 -9.63
N GLY A 192 5.95 -29.66 -8.61
CA GLY A 192 6.18 -29.12 -7.27
C GLY A 192 7.25 -28.05 -7.24
N TYR A 193 8.40 -28.31 -7.86
CA TYR A 193 9.50 -27.33 -7.92
C TYR A 193 9.09 -26.10 -8.74
N TYR A 194 8.65 -26.25 -9.99
CA TYR A 194 8.26 -25.10 -10.82
C TYR A 194 7.06 -24.33 -10.26
N GLY A 195 6.14 -25.01 -9.58
CA GLY A 195 5.07 -24.37 -8.82
C GLY A 195 5.59 -23.53 -7.67
N LEU A 196 6.60 -24.03 -6.94
CA LEU A 196 7.26 -23.30 -5.86
C LEU A 196 8.02 -22.07 -6.39
N ASP A 197 8.76 -22.18 -7.49
CA ASP A 197 9.44 -21.03 -8.14
C ASP A 197 8.42 -19.95 -8.55
N SER A 198 7.28 -20.35 -9.12
CA SER A 198 6.21 -19.39 -9.45
C SER A 198 5.63 -18.72 -8.20
N ALA A 199 5.39 -19.48 -7.13
CA ALA A 199 4.88 -18.91 -5.87
C ALA A 199 5.89 -17.95 -5.22
N ALA A 200 7.18 -18.26 -5.29
CA ALA A 200 8.25 -17.37 -4.81
C ALA A 200 8.25 -16.04 -5.56
N LEU A 201 8.13 -16.07 -6.89
CA LEU A 201 8.03 -14.85 -7.72
C LEU A 201 6.80 -14.00 -7.37
N ASP A 202 5.69 -14.63 -7.01
CA ASP A 202 4.49 -13.89 -6.59
C ASP A 202 4.65 -13.30 -5.16
N LEU A 203 5.38 -13.98 -4.26
CA LEU A 203 5.71 -13.47 -2.91
C LEU A 203 6.76 -12.35 -2.91
N GLU A 204 7.60 -12.26 -3.94
CA GLU A 204 8.63 -11.22 -4.08
C GLU A 204 8.04 -9.83 -4.32
N ASP A 205 6.84 -9.74 -4.91
CA ASP A 205 6.18 -8.47 -5.22
C ASP A 205 4.83 -8.31 -4.50
N PRO A 206 4.83 -7.81 -3.26
CA PRO A 206 3.62 -7.68 -2.45
C PRO A 206 2.68 -6.56 -2.93
N PHE A 207 3.08 -5.76 -3.92
CA PHE A 207 2.32 -4.59 -4.36
C PHE A 207 1.58 -4.79 -5.68
N ILE A 208 1.81 -5.92 -6.37
CA ILE A 208 1.11 -6.26 -7.60
C ILE A 208 0.22 -7.47 -7.38
N SER A 209 -1.09 -7.27 -7.56
CA SER A 209 -2.04 -8.39 -7.64
C SER A 209 -1.76 -9.23 -8.89
N ARG A 210 -1.32 -10.48 -8.69
CA ARG A 210 -1.48 -11.56 -9.67
C ARG A 210 -2.48 -12.55 -9.08
N PHE A 211 -3.62 -12.72 -9.74
CA PHE A 211 -4.68 -13.65 -9.35
C PHE A 211 -5.34 -13.38 -7.99
N GLY A 212 -6.17 -12.32 -7.91
CA GLY A 212 -7.18 -12.17 -6.84
C GLY A 212 -6.60 -12.05 -5.44
N ASP A 213 -5.40 -11.46 -5.30
CA ASP A 213 -4.75 -11.31 -4.01
C ASP A 213 -5.50 -10.28 -3.14
N VAL A 214 -5.98 -10.79 -2.01
CA VAL A 214 -6.84 -10.15 -1.02
C VAL A 214 -6.24 -8.84 -0.46
N GLN A 215 -4.95 -8.67 -0.60
CA GLN A 215 -4.20 -7.60 0.05
C GLN A 215 -4.29 -6.26 -0.70
N LEU A 216 -4.56 -6.25 -2.01
CA LEU A 216 -4.59 -5.02 -2.82
C LEU A 216 -5.74 -4.90 -3.83
N ASP A 217 -6.75 -5.77 -3.78
CA ASP A 217 -8.01 -5.65 -4.56
C ASP A 217 -8.89 -4.43 -4.12
N GLY A 218 -8.28 -3.37 -3.59
CA GLY A 218 -8.99 -2.23 -3.00
C GLY A 218 -9.72 -2.57 -1.69
N ARG A 219 -9.70 -3.81 -1.21
CA ARG A 219 -10.31 -4.20 0.07
C ARG A 219 -9.61 -3.58 1.27
N PHE A 220 -8.29 -3.62 1.30
CA PHE A 220 -7.51 -2.94 2.33
C PHE A 220 -7.75 -1.44 2.30
N GLU A 221 -7.69 -0.82 1.12
CA GLU A 221 -8.02 0.60 0.95
C GLU A 221 -9.42 0.94 1.47
N ARG A 222 -10.43 0.17 1.08
CA ARG A 222 -11.82 0.36 1.54
C ARG A 222 -11.95 0.19 3.06
N ALA A 223 -11.27 -0.80 3.64
CA ALA A 223 -11.26 -1.03 5.08
C ALA A 223 -10.66 0.15 5.83
N VAL A 224 -9.48 0.63 5.40
CA VAL A 224 -8.85 1.80 6.05
C VAL A 224 -9.69 3.07 5.82
N CYS A 225 -10.28 3.25 4.65
CA CYS A 225 -11.21 4.35 4.40
C CYS A 225 -12.44 4.26 5.32
N ALA A 226 -12.96 3.06 5.59
CA ALA A 226 -14.04 2.84 6.54
C ALA A 226 -13.61 3.14 7.98
N ASP A 227 -12.40 2.73 8.39
CA ASP A 227 -11.82 3.04 9.70
C ASP A 227 -11.63 4.55 9.90
N ILE A 228 -11.13 5.25 8.88
CA ILE A 228 -11.01 6.72 8.87
C ILE A 228 -12.37 7.37 9.07
N ASN A 229 -13.38 6.88 8.35
CA ASN A 229 -14.74 7.40 8.48
C ASN A 229 -15.29 7.14 9.89
N MET A 230 -15.06 5.96 10.47
CA MET A 230 -15.45 5.63 11.83
C MET A 230 -14.76 6.52 12.88
N LEU A 231 -13.50 6.90 12.66
CA LEU A 231 -12.74 7.72 13.60
C LEU A 231 -13.05 9.21 13.50
N LEU A 232 -13.33 9.73 12.30
CA LEU A 232 -13.41 11.16 12.04
C LEU A 232 -14.82 11.67 11.76
N MET A 233 -15.70 10.86 11.17
CA MET A 233 -17.06 11.31 10.87
C MET A 233 -17.94 11.22 12.12
N PRO A 234 -18.82 12.21 12.35
CA PRO A 234 -19.84 12.06 13.38
C PRO A 234 -20.72 10.84 13.04
N GLU A 235 -21.12 10.07 14.06
CA GLU A 235 -22.17 9.07 13.89
C GLU A 235 -23.38 9.77 13.27
N ARG A 236 -23.78 9.35 12.08
CA ARG A 236 -25.08 9.75 11.55
C ARG A 236 -26.12 9.14 12.48
N GLU A 237 -26.65 9.92 13.41
CA GLU A 237 -27.86 9.55 14.14
C GLU A 237 -28.87 9.04 13.11
N GLY A 238 -29.39 7.82 13.33
CA GLY A 238 -30.29 7.13 12.43
C GLY A 238 -31.58 7.90 12.16
N LYS A 239 -31.51 8.85 11.23
CA LYS A 239 -32.67 9.41 10.55
C LYS A 239 -32.76 8.74 9.19
N ASP A 240 -33.77 7.89 9.10
CA ASP A 240 -34.36 7.25 7.91
C ASP A 240 -34.35 5.71 7.96
N ILE A 241 -34.78 5.16 9.10
CA ILE A 241 -35.66 3.98 9.10
C ILE A 241 -36.95 4.42 9.79
N LYS A 242 -37.82 5.08 9.03
CA LYS A 242 -39.25 5.16 9.35
C LYS A 242 -39.96 4.44 8.22
N ASP A 243 -40.53 3.30 8.61
CA ASP A 243 -41.62 2.51 8.02
C ASP A 243 -41.59 2.20 6.51
#